data_AF-A0A2I0F0F2-F1
#
_entry.id   AF-A0A2I0F0F2-F1
#
_cell.length_a   1.000
_cell.length_b   1.000
_cell.length_c   1.000
_cell.angle_alpha   90.00
_cell.angle_beta   90.00
_cell.angle_gamma   90.00
#
_symmetry.space_group_name_H-M   'P 1'
#
loop_
_entity.id
_entity.type
_entity.pdbx_description
1 polymer ?
#
loop_
_entity_poly.entity_id
_entity_poly.type
_entity_poly.pdbx_seq_one_letter_code
_entity_poly.pdbx_strand_id
1 'polypeptide(L)'
;VDHNDYRLQYAKDTYGAIPVNFDKVDAAEFIIEQTKGHRGVDGVIDAVGFEAKGSSKIEGSSAPALRQCMAAVRRGGVVSVPGIYAGPINDFLIGDAFDKGLTFRMGQTHVHKYIPQLLEYIENGDLSPEAIITHRMNLSDAAKGYEIFEKREEECRKVILTP
;
A
#
# COMPACT_ATOMS: atom_id res chain seq x y z
N VAL A 1 -4.99 -5.50 0.67
CA VAL A 1 -5.32 -5.78 -0.73
C VAL A 1 -4.00 -5.93 -1.47
N ASP A 2 -3.72 -7.10 -2.03
CA ASP A 2 -2.47 -7.42 -2.75
C ASP A 2 -2.78 -8.61 -3.67
N HIS A 3 -1.87 -8.99 -4.57
CA HIS A 3 -1.96 -10.23 -5.36
C HIS A 3 -1.00 -11.32 -4.87
N ASN A 4 -0.01 -10.97 -4.05
CA ASN A 4 0.96 -11.91 -3.47
C ASN A 4 0.37 -12.58 -2.24
N ASP A 5 0.04 -13.87 -2.35
CA ASP A 5 -0.61 -14.62 -1.27
C ASP A 5 0.25 -14.65 0.03
N TYR A 6 1.59 -14.70 -0.05
CA TYR A 6 2.45 -14.67 1.15
C TYR A 6 2.34 -13.35 1.93
N ARG A 7 2.17 -12.21 1.23
CA ARG A 7 2.00 -10.89 1.87
C ARG A 7 0.64 -10.80 2.55
N LEU A 8 -0.39 -11.31 1.88
CA LEU A 8 -1.75 -11.37 2.41
C LEU A 8 -1.82 -12.24 3.67
N GLN A 9 -1.19 -13.42 3.63
CA GLN A 9 -1.14 -14.33 4.77
C GLN A 9 -0.39 -13.70 5.95
N TYR A 10 0.79 -13.14 5.71
CA TYR A 10 1.56 -12.43 6.73
C TYR A 10 0.76 -11.29 7.37
N ALA A 11 0.05 -10.48 6.57
CA ALA A 11 -0.75 -9.37 7.10
C ALA A 11 -1.93 -9.85 7.96
N LYS A 12 -2.57 -10.97 7.58
CA LYS A 12 -3.62 -11.60 8.38
C LYS A 12 -3.08 -12.10 9.71
N ASP A 13 -2.00 -12.88 9.67
CA ASP A 13 -1.49 -13.57 10.87
C ASP A 13 -0.82 -12.61 11.85
N THR A 14 -0.16 -11.56 11.34
CA THR A 14 0.58 -10.61 12.17
C THR A 14 -0.28 -9.46 12.66
N TYR A 15 -1.19 -8.94 11.82
CA TYR A 15 -1.93 -7.71 12.10
C TYR A 15 -3.45 -7.90 12.20
N GLY A 16 -3.94 -9.14 12.07
CA GLY A 16 -5.38 -9.42 12.07
C GLY A 16 -6.13 -8.80 10.89
N ALA A 17 -5.42 -8.44 9.81
CA ALA A 17 -6.02 -7.84 8.64
C ALA A 17 -6.90 -8.84 7.88
N ILE A 18 -7.97 -8.37 7.24
CA ILE A 18 -8.76 -9.18 6.30
C ILE A 18 -8.05 -9.16 4.94
N PRO A 19 -7.46 -10.27 4.48
CA PRO A 19 -6.78 -10.30 3.20
C PRO A 19 -7.79 -10.30 2.05
N VAL A 20 -7.47 -9.54 1.00
CA VAL A 20 -8.26 -9.50 -0.23
C VAL A 20 -7.29 -9.63 -1.40
N ASN A 21 -7.41 -10.74 -2.14
CA ASN A 21 -6.63 -10.97 -3.35
C ASN A 21 -7.42 -10.49 -4.57
N PHE A 22 -6.97 -9.39 -5.18
CA PHE A 22 -7.67 -8.77 -6.31
C PHE A 22 -7.53 -9.53 -7.63
N ASP A 23 -6.69 -10.56 -7.71
CA ASP A 23 -6.68 -11.50 -8.84
C ASP A 23 -7.83 -12.52 -8.74
N LYS A 24 -8.49 -12.64 -7.57
CA LYS A 24 -9.54 -13.64 -7.27
C LYS A 24 -10.94 -13.03 -7.15
N VAL A 25 -11.05 -11.77 -6.70
CA VAL A 25 -12.32 -11.05 -6.48
C VAL A 25 -12.18 -9.58 -6.87
N ASP A 26 -13.30 -8.89 -7.12
CA ASP A 26 -13.30 -7.43 -7.12
C ASP A 26 -13.09 -6.94 -5.67
N ALA A 27 -11.91 -6.38 -5.40
CA ALA A 27 -11.57 -5.99 -4.05
C ALA A 27 -12.42 -4.84 -3.52
N ALA A 28 -12.87 -3.91 -4.38
CA ALA A 28 -13.66 -2.77 -3.93
C ALA A 28 -15.08 -3.22 -3.57
N GLU A 29 -15.69 -4.05 -4.41
CA GLU A 29 -16.99 -4.67 -4.14
C GLU A 29 -16.94 -5.50 -2.85
N PHE A 30 -15.96 -6.40 -2.73
CA PHE A 30 -15.77 -7.20 -1.53
C PHE A 30 -15.64 -6.33 -0.27
N ILE A 31 -14.83 -5.27 -0.31
CA ILE A 31 -14.67 -4.35 0.83
C ILE A 31 -16.00 -3.68 1.19
N ILE A 32 -16.73 -3.19 0.19
CA ILE A 32 -18.04 -2.54 0.40
C ILE A 32 -19.01 -3.50 1.07
N GLU A 33 -19.11 -4.75 0.59
CA GLU A 33 -19.99 -5.78 1.16
C GLU A 33 -19.70 -6.05 2.64
N GLN A 34 -18.42 -6.02 3.03
CA GLN A 34 -17.98 -6.24 4.41
C GLN A 34 -18.19 -5.02 5.33
N THR A 35 -18.50 -3.85 4.79
CA THR A 35 -18.73 -2.64 5.59
C THR A 35 -20.18 -2.48 6.03
N LYS A 36 -20.40 -1.94 7.24
CA LYS A 36 -21.74 -1.68 7.77
C LYS A 36 -22.55 -0.78 6.83
N GLY A 37 -23.70 -1.29 6.37
CA GLY A 37 -24.58 -0.57 5.45
C GLY A 37 -24.02 -0.43 4.04
N HIS A 38 -23.02 -1.23 3.66
CA HIS A 38 -22.46 -1.30 2.32
C HIS A 38 -22.01 0.06 1.77
N ARG A 39 -21.36 0.85 2.63
CA ARG A 39 -20.97 2.22 2.31
C ARG A 39 -19.54 2.34 1.77
N GLY A 40 -18.71 1.33 2.02
CA GLY A 40 -17.26 1.42 1.87
C GLY A 40 -16.58 1.91 3.15
N VAL A 41 -15.25 1.92 3.13
CA VAL A 41 -14.42 2.28 4.29
C VAL A 41 -14.31 3.80 4.48
N ASP A 42 -14.06 4.25 5.72
CA ASP A 42 -13.87 5.67 6.04
C ASP A 42 -12.63 6.29 5.39
N GLY A 43 -11.57 5.49 5.24
CA GLY A 43 -10.34 5.90 4.61
C GLY A 43 -9.62 4.73 3.94
N VAL A 44 -8.83 5.07 2.92
CA VAL A 44 -8.00 4.14 2.15
C VAL A 44 -6.58 4.67 2.04
N ILE A 45 -5.61 3.77 1.92
CA ILE A 45 -4.20 4.10 1.75
C ILE A 45 -3.70 3.42 0.46
N ASP A 46 -3.32 4.22 -0.52
CA ASP A 46 -2.59 3.75 -1.70
C ASP A 46 -1.09 3.71 -1.39
N ALA A 47 -0.60 2.52 -1.05
CA ALA A 47 0.81 2.24 -0.80
C ALA A 47 1.50 1.55 -1.99
N VAL A 48 0.96 1.69 -3.21
CA VAL A 48 1.49 1.04 -4.41
C VAL A 48 2.10 2.06 -5.37
N GLY A 49 1.33 3.07 -5.79
CA GLY A 49 1.78 4.04 -6.79
C GLY A 49 1.82 3.50 -8.23
N PHE A 50 2.73 4.06 -9.04
CA PHE A 50 2.84 3.84 -10.50
C PHE A 50 3.13 2.38 -10.89
N GLU A 51 3.65 1.56 -9.98
CA GLU A 51 3.98 0.15 -10.23
C GLU A 51 2.80 -0.81 -10.08
N ALA A 52 1.58 -0.30 -9.92
CA ALA A 52 0.40 -1.13 -9.83
C ALA A 52 0.23 -2.02 -11.08
N LYS A 53 0.00 -3.32 -10.88
CA LYS A 53 -0.24 -4.30 -11.95
C LYS A 53 -1.33 -3.78 -12.90
N GLY A 54 -0.99 -3.60 -14.17
CA GLY A 54 -1.88 -3.02 -15.19
C GLY A 54 -1.51 -1.59 -15.63
N SER A 55 -0.51 -0.96 -15.03
CA SER A 55 0.05 0.31 -15.51
C SER A 55 0.98 0.11 -16.71
N SER A 56 0.69 0.78 -17.83
CA SER A 56 1.59 0.85 -18.98
C SER A 56 2.62 1.94 -18.74
N LYS A 57 3.93 1.62 -18.80
CA LYS A 57 5.01 2.63 -18.68
C LYS A 57 5.09 3.61 -19.87
N ILE A 58 4.43 3.28 -20.99
CA ILE A 58 4.58 3.95 -22.29
C ILE A 58 3.36 4.83 -22.64
N GLU A 59 2.19 4.50 -22.12
CA GLU A 59 0.95 5.27 -22.27
C GLU A 59 0.53 5.68 -20.87
N GLY A 60 0.57 6.99 -20.56
CA GLY A 60 0.42 7.58 -19.22
C GLY A 60 -0.34 6.68 -18.24
N SER A 61 0.36 6.26 -17.19
CA SER A 61 -0.02 5.09 -16.40
C SER A 61 -1.47 5.13 -15.96
N SER A 62 -2.20 4.07 -16.29
CA SER A 62 -3.41 3.74 -15.56
C SER A 62 -3.05 3.68 -14.05
N ALA A 63 -3.88 4.27 -13.20
CA ALA A 63 -3.71 4.22 -11.75
C ALA A 63 -4.71 3.23 -11.13
N PRO A 64 -4.62 1.91 -11.42
CA PRO A 64 -5.63 0.94 -11.02
C PRO A 64 -5.75 0.84 -9.50
N ALA A 65 -4.64 0.95 -8.76
CA ALA A 65 -4.64 1.00 -7.30
C ALA A 65 -5.42 2.23 -6.77
N LEU A 66 -5.17 3.42 -7.33
CA LEU A 66 -5.89 4.63 -6.93
C LEU A 66 -7.38 4.57 -7.28
N ARG A 67 -7.75 4.02 -8.45
CA ARG A 67 -9.15 3.82 -8.83
C ARG A 67 -9.84 2.84 -7.88
N GLN A 68 -9.19 1.74 -7.53
CA GLN A 68 -9.72 0.77 -6.58
C GLN A 68 -9.90 1.40 -5.19
N CYS A 69 -8.95 2.23 -4.75
CA CYS A 69 -9.08 3.03 -3.53
C CYS A 69 -10.29 3.96 -3.58
N MET A 70 -10.45 4.71 -4.69
CA MET A 70 -11.59 5.60 -4.91
C MET A 70 -12.92 4.85 -4.95
N ALA A 71 -12.96 3.62 -5.48
CA ALA A 71 -14.15 2.79 -5.48
C ALA A 71 -14.52 2.31 -4.07
N ALA A 72 -13.55 1.79 -3.31
CA ALA A 72 -13.75 1.18 -2.00
C ALA A 72 -14.04 2.18 -0.85
N VAL A 73 -13.57 3.42 -0.97
CA VAL A 73 -13.80 4.45 0.06
C VAL A 73 -15.23 4.98 0.01
N ARG A 74 -15.86 5.25 1.16
CA ARG A 74 -17.21 5.82 1.18
C ARG A 74 -17.25 7.27 0.68
N ARG A 75 -18.46 7.75 0.37
CA ARG A 75 -18.70 9.19 0.17
C ARG A 75 -18.23 10.00 1.39
N GLY A 76 -17.55 11.10 1.16
CA GLY A 76 -16.92 11.96 2.17
C GLY A 76 -15.74 11.31 2.90
N GLY A 77 -15.13 10.26 2.34
CA GLY A 77 -13.98 9.58 2.92
C GLY A 77 -12.63 10.16 2.48
N VAL A 78 -11.56 9.58 3.02
CA VAL A 78 -10.18 10.05 2.79
C VAL A 78 -9.38 9.04 1.97
N VAL A 79 -8.69 9.53 0.93
CA VAL A 79 -7.72 8.77 0.15
C VAL A 79 -6.32 9.29 0.47
N SER A 80 -5.55 8.52 1.24
CA SER A 80 -4.14 8.81 1.51
C SER A 80 -3.25 8.13 0.47
N VAL A 81 -2.32 8.87 -0.12
CA VAL A 81 -1.48 8.40 -1.23
C VAL A 81 0.00 8.63 -0.88
N PRO A 82 0.61 7.74 -0.09
CA PRO A 82 2.06 7.66 0.05
C PRO A 82 2.75 6.98 -1.15
N GLY A 83 2.03 6.20 -1.95
CA GLY A 83 2.54 5.57 -3.18
C GLY A 83 3.05 6.60 -4.19
N ILE A 84 4.14 6.28 -4.88
CA ILE A 84 4.80 7.22 -5.81
C ILE A 84 4.06 7.23 -7.15
N TYR A 85 3.56 8.40 -7.54
CA TYR A 85 3.09 8.68 -8.90
C TYR A 85 4.05 9.68 -9.56
N ALA A 86 4.73 9.26 -10.63
CA ALA A 86 5.67 10.10 -11.37
C ALA A 86 5.03 10.56 -12.69
N GLY A 87 4.82 11.87 -12.84
CA GLY A 87 4.25 12.46 -14.05
C GLY A 87 2.72 12.39 -14.15
N PRO A 88 2.16 12.73 -15.32
CA PRO A 88 0.71 12.77 -15.53
C PRO A 88 0.08 11.37 -15.42
N ILE A 89 -1.11 11.31 -14.80
CA ILE A 89 -1.97 10.12 -14.78
C ILE A 89 -3.08 10.34 -15.81
N ASN A 90 -3.20 9.41 -16.75
CA ASN A 90 -4.30 9.45 -17.72
C ASN A 90 -5.63 9.05 -17.06
N ASP A 91 -6.71 9.69 -17.52
CA ASP A 91 -8.08 9.38 -17.14
C ASP A 91 -8.34 9.42 -15.63
N PHE A 92 -7.65 10.28 -14.88
CA PHE A 92 -7.96 10.50 -13.48
C PHE A 92 -9.44 10.89 -13.33
N LEU A 93 -10.20 10.08 -12.60
CA LEU A 93 -11.66 10.19 -12.49
C LEU A 93 -12.05 11.32 -11.53
N ILE A 94 -11.70 12.56 -11.88
CA ILE A 94 -11.98 13.73 -11.05
C ILE A 94 -13.49 13.91 -10.80
N GLY A 95 -14.34 13.51 -11.75
CA GLY A 95 -15.79 13.51 -11.60
C GLY A 95 -16.26 12.60 -10.46
N ASP A 96 -15.75 11.37 -10.40
CA ASP A 96 -16.08 10.41 -9.35
C ASP A 96 -15.56 10.86 -7.99
N ALA A 97 -14.34 11.42 -7.95
CA ALA A 97 -13.78 12.03 -6.76
C ALA A 97 -14.65 13.17 -6.23
N PHE A 98 -15.14 14.03 -7.13
CA PHE A 98 -16.01 15.15 -6.82
C PHE A 98 -17.39 14.70 -6.34
N ASP A 99 -18.04 13.79 -7.06
CA ASP A 99 -19.36 13.24 -6.70
C ASP A 99 -19.31 12.57 -5.31
N LYS A 100 -18.26 11.79 -5.06
CA LYS A 100 -18.07 11.16 -3.75
C LYS A 100 -17.58 12.13 -2.67
N GLY A 101 -17.22 13.38 -3.01
CA GLY A 101 -16.72 14.36 -2.05
C GLY A 101 -15.45 13.91 -1.32
N LEU A 102 -14.51 13.30 -2.05
CA LEU A 102 -13.33 12.68 -1.46
C LEU A 102 -12.27 13.72 -1.05
N THR A 103 -11.61 13.46 0.07
CA THR A 103 -10.40 14.20 0.47
C THR A 103 -9.15 13.41 0.10
N PHE A 104 -8.28 13.97 -0.72
CA PHE A 104 -6.99 13.38 -1.04
C PHE A 104 -5.87 13.97 -0.19
N ARG A 105 -4.99 13.11 0.33
CA ARG A 105 -3.77 13.48 1.07
C ARG A 105 -2.58 12.74 0.46
N MET A 106 -1.71 13.46 -0.22
CA MET A 106 -0.64 12.88 -1.03
C MET A 106 0.69 13.63 -0.86
N GLY A 107 1.78 12.99 -1.24
CA GLY A 107 3.11 13.60 -1.29
C GLY A 107 4.18 12.78 -0.60
N GLN A 108 5.42 13.24 -0.70
CA GLN A 108 6.55 12.66 0.00
C GLN A 108 6.36 12.80 1.51
N THR A 109 6.67 11.75 2.26
CA THR A 109 6.50 11.76 3.72
C THR A 109 7.39 12.82 4.36
N HIS A 110 6.80 13.66 5.22
CA HIS A 110 7.54 14.61 6.04
C HIS A 110 8.21 13.87 7.21
N VAL A 111 9.22 13.05 6.92
CA VAL A 111 9.81 12.08 7.86
C VAL A 111 10.21 12.74 9.19
N HIS A 112 10.93 13.87 9.16
CA HIS A 112 11.38 14.57 10.36
C HIS A 112 10.24 15.06 11.27
N LYS A 113 9.04 15.28 10.72
CA LYS A 113 7.87 15.64 11.52
C LYS A 113 7.40 14.47 12.41
N TYR A 114 7.54 13.23 11.92
CA TYR A 114 6.98 12.04 12.57
C TYR A 114 8.00 11.21 13.33
N ILE A 115 9.30 11.31 13.01
CA ILE A 115 10.37 10.54 13.68
C ILE A 115 10.26 10.57 15.21
N PRO A 116 10.12 11.74 15.89
CA PRO A 116 10.14 11.77 17.35
C PRO A 116 9.04 10.91 17.98
N GLN A 117 7.81 11.04 17.47
CA GLN A 117 6.66 10.27 17.95
C GLN A 117 6.77 8.79 17.61
N LEU A 118 7.27 8.44 16.41
CA LEU A 118 7.45 7.05 16.01
C LEU A 118 8.52 6.34 16.85
N LEU A 119 9.59 7.04 17.23
CA LEU A 119 10.61 6.50 18.13
C LEU A 119 10.04 6.25 19.52
N GLU A 120 9.25 7.19 20.07
CA GLU A 120 8.58 7.00 21.36
C GLU A 120 7.69 5.74 21.36
N TYR A 121 6.91 5.52 20.31
CA TYR A 121 6.10 4.29 20.18
C TYR A 121 6.93 3.02 20.08
N ILE A 122 8.11 3.06 19.45
CA ILE A 122 9.01 1.90 19.40
C ILE A 122 9.61 1.64 20.77
N GLU A 123 10.09 2.69 21.46
CA GLU A 123 10.69 2.59 22.79
C GLU A 123 9.69 2.10 23.85
N ASN A 124 8.42 2.49 23.75
CA ASN A 124 7.34 2.04 24.62
C ASN A 124 6.84 0.62 24.28
N GLY A 125 7.25 0.04 23.15
CA GLY A 125 6.77 -1.25 22.67
C GLY A 125 5.38 -1.22 22.01
N ASP A 126 4.84 -0.03 21.72
CA ASP A 126 3.58 0.16 21.00
C ASP A 126 3.72 -0.18 19.51
N LEU A 127 4.94 -0.09 18.95
CA LEU A 127 5.26 -0.45 17.56
C LEU A 127 6.49 -1.35 17.47
N SER A 128 6.36 -2.43 16.68
CA SER A 128 7.45 -3.37 16.39
C SER A 128 7.72 -3.46 14.87
N PRO A 129 8.33 -2.42 14.26
CA PRO A 129 8.57 -2.36 12.82
C PRO A 129 9.51 -3.45 12.29
N GLU A 130 10.30 -4.08 13.16
CA GLU A 130 11.20 -5.17 12.83
C GLU A 130 10.47 -6.45 12.38
N ALA A 131 9.18 -6.60 12.69
CA ALA A 131 8.40 -7.79 12.36
C ALA A 131 8.40 -8.09 10.84
N ILE A 132 8.46 -7.05 9.99
CA ILE A 132 8.47 -7.23 8.53
C ILE A 132 9.85 -7.62 7.97
N ILE A 133 10.91 -7.59 8.76
CA ILE A 133 12.27 -7.90 8.32
C ILE A 133 12.38 -9.41 8.07
N THR A 134 12.59 -9.78 6.81
CA THR A 134 12.80 -11.18 6.40
C THR A 134 14.26 -11.52 6.26
N HIS A 135 15.10 -10.56 5.84
CA HIS A 135 16.50 -10.80 5.53
C HIS A 135 17.40 -9.77 6.21
N ARG A 136 18.43 -10.26 6.89
CA ARG A 136 19.56 -9.46 7.40
C ARG A 136 20.82 -9.97 6.74
N MET A 137 21.53 -9.09 6.04
CA MET A 137 22.68 -9.46 5.19
C MET A 137 23.81 -8.44 5.35
N ASN A 138 25.04 -8.81 4.97
CA ASN A 138 26.14 -7.85 4.93
C ASN A 138 25.96 -6.88 3.76
N LEU A 139 26.52 -5.67 3.87
CA LEU A 139 26.53 -4.70 2.78
C LEU A 139 27.18 -5.25 1.50
N SER A 140 28.19 -6.12 1.62
CA SER A 140 28.83 -6.80 0.49
C SER A 140 27.86 -7.67 -0.33
N ASP A 141 26.76 -8.13 0.27
CA ASP A 141 25.77 -9.00 -0.35
C ASP A 141 24.58 -8.22 -0.94
N ALA A 142 24.69 -6.89 -1.03
CA ALA A 142 23.61 -6.01 -1.48
C ALA A 142 22.98 -6.47 -2.80
N ALA A 143 23.79 -6.81 -3.81
CA ALA A 143 23.30 -7.24 -5.12
C ALA A 143 22.36 -8.45 -5.02
N LYS A 144 22.71 -9.44 -4.19
CA LYS A 144 21.85 -10.60 -3.92
C LYS A 144 20.56 -10.18 -3.20
N GLY A 145 20.66 -9.26 -2.23
CA GLY A 145 19.50 -8.72 -1.53
C GLY A 145 18.51 -8.03 -2.47
N TYR A 146 18.99 -7.28 -3.46
CA TYR A 146 18.16 -6.67 -4.50
C TYR A 146 17.47 -7.74 -5.36
N GLU A 147 18.21 -8.77 -5.80
CA GLU A 147 17.66 -9.87 -6.61
C GLU A 147 16.52 -10.61 -5.88
N ILE A 148 16.73 -11.00 -4.63
CA ILE A 148 15.72 -11.67 -3.79
C ILE A 148 14.46 -10.80 -3.70
N PHE A 149 14.62 -9.49 -3.44
CA PHE A 149 13.50 -8.56 -3.29
C PHE A 149 12.73 -8.36 -4.60
N GLU A 150 13.43 -8.13 -5.72
CA GLU A 150 12.82 -7.92 -7.04
C GLU A 150 12.05 -9.15 -7.51
N LYS A 151 12.67 -10.34 -7.39
CA LYS A 151 12.06 -11.61 -7.79
C LYS A 151 11.00 -12.10 -6.82
N ARG A 152 10.87 -11.47 -5.64
CA ARG A 152 9.96 -11.85 -4.55
C ARG A 152 10.23 -13.29 -4.07
N GLU A 153 11.48 -13.71 -4.13
CA GLU A 153 11.93 -15.02 -3.66
C GLU A 153 11.90 -15.05 -2.12
N GLU A 154 11.85 -16.26 -1.54
CA GLU A 154 11.96 -16.45 -0.09
C GLU A 154 10.93 -15.66 0.73
N GLU A 155 9.74 -15.42 0.15
CA GLU A 155 8.67 -14.60 0.74
C GLU A 155 9.16 -13.22 1.20
N CYS A 156 10.15 -12.66 0.50
CA CYS A 156 10.88 -11.46 0.91
C CYS A 156 9.97 -10.24 1.08
N ARG A 157 10.06 -9.59 2.24
CA ARG A 157 9.30 -8.37 2.59
C ARG A 157 10.23 -7.18 2.83
N LYS A 158 11.30 -7.37 3.59
CA LYS A 158 12.26 -6.31 3.89
C LYS A 158 13.65 -6.89 4.11
N VAL A 159 14.61 -6.38 3.34
CA VAL A 159 16.04 -6.63 3.49
C VAL A 159 16.65 -5.48 4.29
N ILE A 160 17.47 -5.81 5.29
CA ILE A 160 18.31 -4.87 6.03
C ILE A 160 19.77 -5.25 5.81
N LEU A 161 20.56 -4.29 5.35
CA LEU A 161 21.99 -4.46 5.14
C LEU A 161 22.75 -3.88 6.34
N THR A 162 23.68 -4.64 6.89
CA THR A 162 24.59 -4.19 7.94
C THR A 162 25.98 -3.96 7.34
N PRO A 163 26.59 -2.78 7.54
CA PRO A 163 27.93 -2.45 7.04
C PRO A 163 29.03 -3.38 7.54
#